data_AF-G9QRT5-F1
#
_entry.id   AF-G9QRT5-F1
#
_cell.length_a   1.000
_cell.length_b   1.000
_cell.length_c   1.000
_cell.angle_alpha   90.00
_cell.angle_beta   90.00
_cell.angle_gamma   90.00
#
_symmetry.space_group_name_H-M   'P 1'
#
loop_
_entity.id
_entity.type
_entity.pdbx_description
1 polymer ?
#
loop_
_entity_poly.entity_id
_entity_poly.type
_entity_poly.pdbx_seq_one_letter_code
_entity_poly.pdbx_strand_id
1 'polypeptide(L)'
;MDQIKLENFRKEHGFEMPIIRSLSPNECLKIRENLLHKFSLDDIDEFFKIDKFSKLDGFNADEANFDLKTAFSELGIATPNEICINFNKFESIDILRFDNLFKFFSDIWYPSLDDIEIFDINLSFIVSVRHYGAIYYFTF
;
A
#
# COMPACT_ATOMS: atom_id res chain seq x y z
N MET A 1 -9.28 5.01 0.85
CA MET A 1 -9.42 4.83 2.30
C MET A 1 -10.90 4.98 2.66
N ASP A 2 -11.41 4.16 3.58
CA ASP A 2 -12.80 4.28 4.02
C ASP A 2 -13.04 5.50 4.93
N GLN A 3 -14.31 5.85 5.10
CA GLN A 3 -14.69 7.04 5.87
C GLN A 3 -14.38 6.91 7.37
N ILE A 4 -14.45 5.71 7.95
CA ILE A 4 -14.23 5.50 9.38
C ILE A 4 -12.77 5.80 9.73
N LYS A 5 -11.82 5.38 8.88
CA LYS A 5 -10.39 5.70 9.05
C LYS A 5 -10.13 7.20 8.99
N LEU A 6 -10.73 7.89 8.02
CA LEU A 6 -10.59 9.34 7.89
C LEU A 6 -11.14 10.09 9.11
N GLU A 7 -12.29 9.65 9.64
CA GLU A 7 -12.89 10.21 10.85
C GLU A 7 -12.03 9.97 12.10
N ASN A 8 -11.48 8.76 12.26
CA ASN A 8 -10.57 8.43 13.35
C ASN A 8 -9.31 9.30 13.29
N PHE A 9 -8.68 9.41 12.12
CA PHE A 9 -7.51 10.25 11.92
C PHE A 9 -7.78 11.69 12.32
N ARG A 10 -8.89 12.27 11.83
CA ARG A 10 -9.25 13.65 12.15
C ARG A 10 -9.48 13.87 13.64
N LYS A 11 -10.10 12.89 14.32
CA LYS A 11 -10.35 12.95 15.76
C LYS A 11 -9.05 12.91 16.57
N GLU A 12 -8.07 12.13 16.14
CA GLU A 12 -6.79 11.96 16.82
C GLU A 12 -5.84 13.14 16.57
N HIS A 13 -5.70 13.56 15.31
CA HIS A 13 -4.68 14.52 14.90
C HIS A 13 -5.20 15.96 14.77
N GLY A 14 -6.52 16.16 14.70
CA GLY A 14 -7.15 17.48 14.60
C GLY A 14 -7.12 18.12 13.21
N PHE A 15 -6.67 17.40 12.18
CA PHE A 15 -6.67 17.80 10.77
C PHE A 15 -7.01 16.62 9.86
N GLU A 16 -7.27 16.88 8.57
CA GLU A 16 -7.63 15.84 7.59
C GLU A 16 -6.41 14.99 7.19
N MET A 17 -6.62 13.70 6.92
CA MET A 17 -5.55 12.83 6.40
C MET A 17 -4.96 13.47 5.14
N PRO A 18 -3.62 13.62 5.03
CA PRO A 18 -2.99 14.36 3.94
C PRO A 18 -2.91 13.51 2.64
N ILE A 19 -4.07 13.03 2.20
CA ILE A 19 -4.29 12.43 0.89
C ILE A 19 -4.20 13.56 -0.14
N ILE A 20 -3.28 13.41 -1.10
CA ILE A 20 -3.15 14.34 -2.23
C ILE A 20 -4.38 14.20 -3.12
N ARG A 21 -4.78 12.95 -3.38
CA ARG A 21 -5.82 12.59 -4.34
C ARG A 21 -6.24 11.14 -4.18
N SER A 22 -7.54 10.87 -4.24
CA SER A 22 -8.07 9.52 -4.52
C SER A 22 -8.26 9.35 -6.02
N LEU A 23 -7.87 8.20 -6.56
CA LEU A 23 -8.03 7.90 -7.98
C LEU A 23 -9.51 7.72 -8.34
N SER A 24 -9.90 8.20 -9.52
CA SER A 24 -11.23 7.89 -10.07
C SER A 24 -11.33 6.42 -10.49
N PRO A 25 -12.53 5.84 -10.63
CA PRO A 25 -12.70 4.45 -11.04
C PRO A 25 -11.99 4.10 -12.36
N ASN A 26 -11.97 5.02 -13.32
CA ASN A 26 -11.28 4.82 -14.60
C ASN A 26 -9.74 4.83 -14.45
N GLU A 27 -9.21 5.58 -13.49
CA GLU A 27 -7.77 5.58 -13.23
C GLU A 27 -7.35 4.33 -12.46
N CYS A 28 -8.15 3.92 -11.48
CA CYS A 28 -8.02 2.63 -10.80
C CYS A 28 -7.98 1.47 -11.82
N LEU A 29 -8.92 1.46 -12.78
CA LEU A 29 -8.96 0.46 -13.85
C LEU A 29 -7.67 0.44 -14.67
N LYS A 30 -7.14 1.60 -15.07
CA LYS A 30 -5.88 1.69 -15.82
C LYS A 30 -4.69 1.13 -15.05
N ILE A 31 -4.60 1.41 -13.74
CA ILE A 31 -3.55 0.86 -12.88
C ILE A 31 -3.69 -0.66 -12.79
N ARG A 32 -4.91 -1.16 -12.61
CA ARG A 32 -5.21 -2.60 -12.59
C ARG A 32 -4.84 -3.28 -13.91
N GLU A 33 -5.20 -2.71 -15.06
CA GLU A 33 -4.84 -3.25 -16.38
C GLU A 33 -3.32 -3.29 -16.59
N ASN A 34 -2.61 -2.22 -16.20
CA ASN A 34 -1.16 -2.17 -16.27
C ASN A 34 -0.50 -3.23 -15.37
N LEU A 35 -1.03 -3.44 -14.16
CA LEU A 35 -0.61 -4.48 -13.24
C LEU A 35 -0.77 -5.88 -13.86
N LEU A 36 -1.97 -6.19 -14.36
CA LEU A 36 -2.28 -7.48 -14.97
C LEU A 36 -1.36 -7.76 -16.16
N HIS A 37 -1.15 -6.76 -17.03
CA HIS A 37 -0.22 -6.87 -18.15
C HIS A 37 1.22 -7.14 -17.69
N LYS A 38 1.71 -6.38 -16.70
CA LYS A 38 3.06 -6.53 -16.11
C LYS A 38 3.30 -7.91 -15.49
N PHE A 39 2.28 -8.50 -14.87
CA PHE A 39 2.37 -9.85 -14.30
C PHE A 39 2.00 -10.97 -15.28
N SER A 40 1.50 -10.61 -16.47
CA SER A 40 0.93 -11.53 -17.48
C SER A 40 -0.21 -12.37 -16.89
N LEU A 41 -1.20 -11.68 -16.31
CA LEU A 41 -2.37 -12.26 -15.65
C LEU A 41 -3.64 -11.82 -16.38
N ASP A 42 -4.65 -12.69 -16.40
CA ASP A 42 -5.95 -12.38 -17.02
C ASP A 42 -6.95 -11.81 -16.01
N ASP A 43 -6.78 -12.13 -14.72
CA ASP A 43 -7.69 -11.70 -13.65
C ASP A 43 -6.95 -11.21 -12.39
N ILE A 44 -7.60 -10.28 -11.69
CA ILE A 44 -7.01 -9.67 -10.50
C ILE A 44 -6.95 -10.62 -9.29
N ASP A 45 -7.82 -11.62 -9.22
CA ASP A 45 -7.75 -12.62 -8.15
C ASP A 45 -6.54 -13.55 -8.32
N GLU A 46 -5.99 -13.65 -9.53
CA GLU A 46 -4.74 -14.38 -9.76
C GLU A 46 -3.55 -13.65 -9.12
N PHE A 47 -3.54 -12.30 -9.17
CA PHE A 47 -2.48 -11.49 -8.55
C PHE A 47 -2.33 -11.81 -7.06
N PHE A 48 -3.43 -11.99 -6.34
CA PHE A 48 -3.41 -12.32 -4.92
C PHE A 48 -3.00 -13.78 -4.61
N LYS A 49 -2.88 -14.63 -5.63
CA LYS A 49 -2.49 -16.04 -5.51
C LYS A 49 -1.06 -16.29 -5.99
N ILE A 50 -0.37 -15.30 -6.56
CA ILE A 50 0.96 -15.53 -7.13
C ILE A 50 2.00 -15.73 -6.03
N ASP A 51 2.82 -16.77 -6.20
CA ASP A 51 4.01 -17.02 -5.37
C ASP A 51 5.26 -16.32 -5.96
N LYS A 52 5.07 -15.10 -6.48
CA LYS A 52 6.17 -14.27 -7.03
C LYS A 52 6.71 -13.27 -6.02
N PHE A 53 5.95 -12.97 -4.99
CA PHE A 53 6.35 -12.01 -3.98
C PHE A 53 7.37 -12.62 -3.02
N SER A 54 8.45 -11.88 -2.77
CA SER A 54 9.40 -12.24 -1.72
C SER A 54 8.85 -11.75 -0.38
N LYS A 55 8.89 -12.60 0.64
CA LYS A 55 8.60 -12.18 2.00
C LYS A 55 9.79 -11.35 2.52
N LEU A 56 9.52 -10.22 3.17
CA LEU A 56 10.53 -9.45 3.87
C LEU A 56 10.72 -10.05 5.28
N ASP A 57 11.70 -10.95 5.41
CA ASP A 57 11.98 -11.62 6.69
C ASP A 57 12.54 -10.66 7.74
N GLY A 58 12.23 -10.92 9.01
CA GLY A 58 12.65 -10.09 10.14
C GLY A 58 11.79 -8.84 10.38
N PHE A 59 10.75 -8.62 9.57
CA PHE A 59 9.80 -7.53 9.73
C PHE A 59 8.37 -8.07 9.89
N ASN A 60 7.62 -7.41 10.77
CA ASN A 60 6.19 -7.64 10.94
C ASN A 60 5.50 -6.30 11.29
N ALA A 61 4.53 -5.90 10.47
CA ALA A 61 3.83 -4.62 10.62
C ALA A 61 2.95 -4.53 11.88
N ASP A 62 2.58 -5.67 12.49
CA ASP A 62 1.79 -5.73 13.74
C ASP A 62 2.68 -5.66 15.00
N GLU A 63 4.01 -5.58 14.85
CA GLU A 63 4.90 -5.41 16.00
C GLU A 63 4.81 -3.98 16.57
N ALA A 64 4.79 -3.88 17.91
CA ALA A 64 4.61 -2.60 18.61
C ALA A 64 5.65 -1.52 18.26
N ASN A 65 6.86 -1.92 17.86
CA ASN A 65 7.94 -1.00 17.47
C ASN A 65 8.25 -1.08 15.98
N PHE A 66 7.30 -1.56 15.17
CA PHE A 66 7.49 -1.65 13.73
C PHE A 66 7.74 -0.27 13.12
N ASP A 67 8.79 -0.16 12.32
CA ASP A 67 9.12 1.02 11.54
C ASP A 67 9.12 0.69 10.05
N LEU A 68 8.07 1.14 9.36
CA LEU A 68 7.92 0.97 7.92
C LEU A 68 9.08 1.61 7.14
N LYS A 69 9.68 2.69 7.66
CA LYS A 69 10.80 3.35 6.99
C LYS A 69 12.04 2.47 6.98
N THR A 70 12.32 1.77 8.07
CA THR A 70 13.39 0.78 8.15
C THR A 70 13.12 -0.39 7.20
N ALA A 71 11.89 -0.90 7.15
CA ALA A 71 11.50 -1.95 6.20
C ALA A 71 11.73 -1.53 4.73
N PHE A 72 11.31 -0.32 4.35
CA PHE A 72 11.55 0.21 3.01
C PHE A 72 13.03 0.44 2.69
N SER A 73 13.83 0.81 3.70
CA SER A 73 15.27 1.01 3.53
C SER A 73 15.99 -0.31 3.24
N GLU A 74 15.58 -1.41 3.87
CA GLU A 74 16.12 -2.76 3.62
C GLU A 74 15.87 -3.22 2.17
N LEU A 75 14.73 -2.82 1.59
CA LEU A 75 14.39 -3.17 0.21
C LEU A 75 15.23 -2.43 -0.84
N GLY A 76 15.97 -1.39 -0.47
CA GLY A 76 16.79 -0.62 -1.41
C GLY A 76 16.00 0.07 -2.53
N ILE A 77 14.71 0.30 -2.33
CA ILE A 77 13.80 0.88 -3.32
C ILE A 77 14.06 2.39 -3.41
N ALA A 78 14.10 2.93 -4.64
CA ALA A 78 14.18 4.37 -4.86
C ALA A 78 12.94 5.06 -4.27
N THR A 79 13.15 6.05 -3.39
CA THR A 79 12.07 6.75 -2.71
C THR A 79 11.32 7.68 -3.68
N PRO A 80 10.06 7.39 -4.02
CA PRO A 80 9.28 8.27 -4.89
C PRO A 80 8.83 9.52 -4.12
N ASN A 81 8.40 10.56 -4.83
CA ASN A 81 7.78 11.73 -4.20
C ASN A 81 6.38 11.41 -3.64
N GLU A 82 5.66 10.55 -4.35
CA GLU A 82 4.27 10.18 -4.10
C GLU A 82 4.15 8.66 -4.13
N ILE A 83 3.20 8.14 -3.37
CA ILE A 83 2.96 6.71 -3.24
C ILE A 83 1.47 6.44 -3.35
N CYS A 84 1.14 5.35 -4.02
CA CYS A 84 -0.22 4.82 -4.14
C CYS A 84 -0.45 3.77 -3.05
N ILE A 85 -1.62 3.81 -2.44
CA ILE A 85 -2.09 2.80 -1.48
C ILE A 85 -3.41 2.24 -1.97
N ASN A 86 -3.42 0.96 -2.32
CA ASN A 86 -4.63 0.20 -2.64
C ASN A 86 -5.23 -0.42 -1.37
N PHE A 87 -6.55 -0.33 -1.23
CA PHE A 87 -7.31 -0.90 -0.12
C PHE A 87 -8.25 -2.05 -0.51
N ASN A 88 -8.52 -2.26 -1.80
CA ASN A 88 -9.47 -3.29 -2.24
C ASN A 88 -9.30 -3.59 -3.73
N LYS A 89 -8.55 -4.64 -4.11
CA LYS A 89 -8.43 -5.14 -5.50
C LYS A 89 -8.25 -4.06 -6.57
N PHE A 90 -7.54 -2.98 -6.25
CA PHE A 90 -7.29 -1.82 -7.12
C PHE A 90 -8.57 -1.07 -7.52
N GLU A 91 -9.62 -1.10 -6.69
CA GLU A 91 -10.85 -0.33 -6.83
C GLU A 91 -10.83 0.97 -6.02
N SER A 92 -10.04 1.01 -4.93
CA SER A 92 -9.83 2.19 -4.10
C SER A 92 -8.35 2.42 -3.91
N ILE A 93 -7.82 3.45 -4.57
CA ILE A 93 -6.42 3.85 -4.50
C ILE A 93 -6.32 5.32 -4.10
N ASP A 94 -5.58 5.57 -3.01
CA ASP A 94 -5.22 6.92 -2.59
C ASP A 94 -3.76 7.21 -2.90
N ILE A 95 -3.46 8.46 -3.21
CA ILE A 95 -2.11 8.98 -3.40
C ILE A 95 -1.75 9.87 -2.22
N LEU A 96 -0.61 9.61 -1.61
CA LEU A 96 -0.03 10.41 -0.53
C LEU A 96 1.40 10.81 -0.87
N ARG A 97 1.93 11.80 -0.15
CA ARG A 97 3.38 12.03 -0.11
C ARG A 97 4.05 10.82 0.52
N PHE A 98 5.18 10.40 -0.02
CA PHE A 98 5.91 9.23 0.48
C PHE A 98 6.27 9.37 1.97
N ASP A 99 6.67 10.57 2.43
CA ASP A 99 6.96 10.82 3.85
C ASP A 99 5.73 10.67 4.77
N ASN A 100 4.52 10.96 4.25
CA ASN A 100 3.28 10.84 5.02
C ASN A 100 2.89 9.37 5.23
N LEU A 101 3.24 8.47 4.30
CA LEU A 101 3.03 7.04 4.49
C LEU A 101 3.69 6.55 5.77
N PHE A 102 4.97 6.89 6.00
CA PHE A 102 5.68 6.46 7.21
C PHE A 102 5.13 7.11 8.46
N LYS A 103 4.78 8.39 8.39
CA LYS A 103 4.32 9.16 9.54
C LYS A 103 2.95 8.68 10.06
N PHE A 104 2.08 8.25 9.15
CA PHE A 104 0.68 7.93 9.45
C PHE A 104 0.34 6.47 9.13
N PHE A 105 1.34 5.58 9.11
CA PHE A 105 1.13 4.20 8.70
C PHE A 105 0.10 3.48 9.57
N SER A 106 0.13 3.68 10.89
CA SER A 106 -0.84 3.12 11.84
C SER A 106 -2.27 3.64 11.63
N ASP A 107 -2.43 4.82 11.05
CA ASP A 107 -3.73 5.38 10.70
C ASP A 107 -4.24 4.86 9.34
N ILE A 108 -3.33 4.37 8.49
CA ILE A 108 -3.62 3.86 7.15
C ILE A 108 -3.98 2.37 7.19
N TRP A 109 -3.16 1.58 7.88
CA TRP A 109 -3.24 0.13 7.96
C TRP A 109 -3.62 -0.30 9.37
N TYR A 110 -4.79 -0.91 9.51
CA TYR A 110 -5.28 -1.47 10.75
C TYR A 110 -5.02 -2.98 10.80
N PRO A 111 -4.26 -3.45 11.82
CA PRO A 111 -4.03 -4.87 12.03
C PRO A 111 -5.32 -5.67 12.06
N SER A 112 -5.26 -6.92 11.61
CA SER A 112 -6.37 -7.88 11.49
C SER A 112 -7.51 -7.49 10.54
N LEU A 113 -7.52 -6.27 9.99
CA LEU A 113 -8.59 -5.80 9.11
C LEU A 113 -8.13 -5.61 7.66
N ASP A 114 -6.92 -5.10 7.46
CA ASP A 114 -6.50 -4.62 6.15
C ASP A 114 -5.42 -5.48 5.51
N ASP A 115 -5.66 -5.87 4.25
CA ASP A 115 -4.59 -6.14 3.31
C ASP A 115 -4.44 -4.92 2.39
N ILE A 116 -3.24 -4.35 2.28
CA ILE A 116 -2.98 -3.20 1.42
C ILE A 116 -1.80 -3.46 0.49
N GLU A 117 -1.83 -2.80 -0.67
CA GLU A 117 -0.68 -2.73 -1.59
C GLU A 117 -0.18 -1.29 -1.68
N ILE A 118 1.12 -1.12 -1.47
CA ILE A 118 1.84 0.14 -1.52
C ILE A 118 2.78 0.10 -2.72
N PHE A 119 2.66 1.06 -3.65
CA PHE A 119 3.40 1.05 -4.91
C PHE A 119 3.59 2.47 -5.45
N ASP A 120 4.57 2.67 -6.32
CA ASP A 120 4.69 3.92 -7.07
C ASP A 120 3.80 3.90 -8.32
N ILE A 121 3.50 5.07 -8.87
CA ILE A 121 2.57 5.20 -10.01
C ILE A 121 2.99 4.41 -11.26
N ASN A 122 4.28 4.10 -11.41
CA ASN A 122 4.79 3.35 -12.55
C ASN A 122 4.78 1.83 -12.33
N LEU A 123 4.38 1.36 -11.15
CA LEU A 123 4.49 -0.03 -10.73
C LEU A 123 5.93 -0.53 -10.96
N SER A 124 6.92 0.21 -10.47
CA SER A 124 8.32 -0.20 -10.42
C SER A 124 8.57 -1.15 -9.24
N PHE A 125 7.76 -1.03 -8.18
CA PHE A 125 7.70 -1.98 -7.09
C PHE A 125 6.28 -2.09 -6.54
N ILE A 126 6.01 -3.16 -5.80
CA ILE A 126 4.80 -3.32 -4.99
C ILE A 126 5.21 -3.93 -3.65
N VAL A 127 4.76 -3.32 -2.56
CA VAL A 127 4.84 -3.86 -1.21
C VAL A 127 3.43 -4.19 -0.74
N SER A 128 3.16 -5.46 -0.47
CA SER A 128 1.92 -5.90 0.15
C SER A 128 2.10 -6.04 1.65
N VAL A 129 1.29 -5.33 2.43
CA VAL A 129 1.19 -5.52 3.89
C VAL A 129 -0.09 -6.29 4.15
N ARG A 130 0.04 -7.46 4.76
CA ARG A 130 -1.09 -8.33 5.09
C ARG A 130 -1.67 -7.97 6.45
N HIS A 131 -2.95 -8.27 6.67
CA HIS A 131 -3.68 -8.00 7.91
C HIS A 131 -3.04 -8.65 9.15
N TYR A 132 -2.29 -9.74 9.00
CA TYR A 132 -1.51 -10.37 10.08
C TYR A 132 -0.06 -9.86 10.16
N GLY A 133 0.21 -8.71 9.53
CA GLY A 133 1.46 -7.96 9.61
C GLY A 133 2.60 -8.47 8.71
N ALA A 134 2.44 -9.58 7.99
CA ALA A 134 3.45 -10.02 7.06
C ALA A 134 3.62 -9.04 5.88
N ILE A 135 4.87 -8.78 5.54
CA ILE A 135 5.26 -7.87 4.47
C ILE A 135 5.84 -8.69 3.32
N TYR A 136 5.29 -8.45 2.14
CA TYR A 136 5.70 -9.06 0.89
C TYR A 136 6.08 -7.97 -0.09
N TYR A 137 7.05 -8.22 -0.96
CA TYR A 137 7.44 -7.25 -1.96
C TYR A 137 7.77 -7.88 -3.31
N PHE A 138 7.66 -7.07 -4.34
CA PHE A 138 8.06 -7.39 -5.70
C PHE A 138 8.67 -6.14 -6.35
N THR A 139 9.80 -6.31 -7.03
CA THR A 139 10.47 -5.26 -7.81
C THR A 139 10.56 -5.73 -9.26
N PHE A 140 10.19 -4.86 -10.22
CA PHE A 140 10.17 -5.17 -11.64
C PHE A 140 11.52 -5.05 -12.34
#